data_AF-A0A8X6PVB3-F1
#
_entry.id   AF-A0A8X6PVB3-F1
#
_cell.length_a   1.000
_cell.length_b   1.000
_cell.length_c   1.000
_cell.angle_alpha   90.00
_cell.angle_beta   90.00
_cell.angle_gamma   90.00
#
_symmetry.space_group_name_H-M   'P 1'
#
loop_
_entity.id
_entity.type
_entity.pdbx_description
1 polymer ?
#
loop_
_entity_poly.entity_id
_entity_poly.type
_entity_poly.pdbx_seq_one_letter_code
_entity_poly.pdbx_strand_id
1 'polypeptide(L)'
;MDDKKENNTSNDLSDLMMIDKTPYNSVTEGKAEVLFPKSRGVFYNKVQEFNRDLSVAVLKNFTRNSPITKSKNKDENLSNNYERGGISVLEALSASGLRAIRFAKEVPNLAKVIANDRDTQAYLSIQRNIKHNNVEDIVQATNEDASFLMYKNRPFKDRFDAVDLDPYGTAAPFLDAAVQCVKDGGLLMITCTDMAILCGNGVEACHAKYGAVSAKMSCCHEMALRIVLQSIESNANRYGRYIVPLLSLSVDFYVRVFVQVFTSPSTVKESITKLSMVYICNGCTSFYLQPLGSKVVTKHGQKYAPSIGPPVNKICDICGHSFKMCGPVWSHTLHDKDFINKILQSLNEEMDLYGTSKRMLGMLNVVLEELDDSPLFHNTEHLSSILHVTSPSSNEIRSAILNAGYEVSFSHASSTSIKTNAPPNVIWDIMRAWVKLHPGKKTLQLEPSKTIMSKESSIEVSFEPHPNAEPLSRLNNLLRYQINPSRNWGPQCKATTNLIEDEEEKPKKRKCKRKKRSKAADIENKKLKEEENNIPT
;
A
#
# COMPACT_ATOMS: atom_id res chain seq x y z
N MET A 1 51.94 38.24 -0.94
CA MET A 1 51.95 38.12 -2.41
C MET A 1 51.46 36.72 -2.74
N ASP A 2 50.27 36.33 -2.27
CA ASP A 2 48.93 36.74 -2.72
C ASP A 2 48.50 35.97 -3.95
N ASP A 3 48.00 34.76 -3.73
CA ASP A 3 47.09 34.10 -4.66
C ASP A 3 45.74 33.90 -3.99
N LYS A 4 44.75 34.58 -4.56
CA LYS A 4 43.38 34.72 -4.10
C LYS A 4 42.66 33.38 -4.14
N LYS A 5 42.09 32.98 -3.00
CA LYS A 5 40.94 32.08 -2.92
C LYS A 5 39.71 32.86 -3.39
N GLU A 6 39.17 32.52 -4.56
CA GLU A 6 37.81 32.91 -4.92
C GLU A 6 36.81 32.01 -4.18
N ASN A 7 36.13 32.61 -3.22
CA ASN A 7 34.95 32.07 -2.57
C ASN A 7 33.78 32.04 -3.58
N ASN A 8 33.43 30.85 -4.06
CA ASN A 8 32.17 30.65 -4.75
C ASN A 8 31.07 30.31 -3.72
N THR A 9 30.47 31.36 -3.16
CA THR A 9 29.25 31.26 -2.33
C THR A 9 28.23 32.28 -2.86
N SER A 10 27.76 32.07 -4.09
CA SER A 10 26.47 32.62 -4.52
C SER A 10 25.36 31.76 -3.90
N ASN A 11 25.02 32.06 -2.64
CA ASN A 11 23.71 31.67 -2.11
C ASN A 11 22.67 32.44 -2.91
N ASP A 12 21.92 31.72 -3.74
CA ASP A 12 20.75 32.22 -4.46
C ASP A 12 19.75 32.84 -3.45
N LEU A 13 19.74 34.16 -3.38
CA LEU A 13 18.75 34.97 -2.65
C LEU A 13 17.45 35.13 -3.45
N SER A 14 17.42 34.64 -4.69
CA SER A 14 16.33 34.79 -5.67
C SER A 14 15.07 33.99 -5.31
N ASP A 15 15.20 32.89 -4.57
CA ASP A 15 14.08 32.00 -4.20
C ASP A 15 13.38 32.33 -2.87
N LEU A 16 13.74 33.43 -2.20
CA LEU A 16 13.24 33.75 -0.86
C LEU A 16 12.04 34.70 -0.90
N MET A 17 10.85 34.17 -0.61
CA MET A 17 9.68 34.98 -0.31
C MET A 17 9.65 35.39 1.17
N MET A 18 9.43 36.67 1.44
CA MET A 18 9.27 37.20 2.79
C MET A 18 7.79 37.40 3.11
N ILE A 19 7.25 36.62 4.06
CA ILE A 19 5.88 36.75 4.54
C ILE A 19 5.95 37.00 6.04
N ASP A 20 5.39 38.12 6.50
CA ASP A 20 5.44 38.56 7.90
C ASP A 20 6.88 38.57 8.47
N LYS A 21 7.83 39.09 7.69
CA LYS A 21 9.28 39.13 8.00
C LYS A 21 9.93 37.75 8.20
N THR A 22 9.23 36.66 7.86
CA THR A 22 9.75 35.29 7.92
C THR A 22 10.13 34.83 6.51
N PRO A 23 11.33 34.27 6.30
CA PRO A 23 11.71 33.70 5.02
C PRO A 23 11.00 32.34 4.79
N TYR A 24 10.39 32.21 3.61
CA TYR A 24 9.76 30.97 3.14
C TYR A 24 10.48 30.43 1.91
N ASN A 25 10.53 29.11 1.81
CA ASN A 25 10.84 28.39 0.59
C ASN A 25 9.53 27.95 -0.07
N SER A 26 9.49 27.98 -1.40
CA SER A 26 8.38 27.46 -2.19
C SER A 26 8.69 26.05 -2.71
N VAL A 27 7.67 25.19 -2.75
CA VAL A 27 7.72 23.89 -3.43
C VAL A 27 6.50 23.78 -4.34
N THR A 28 6.75 23.52 -5.62
CA THR A 28 5.70 23.27 -6.61
C THR A 28 5.55 21.77 -6.86
N GLU A 29 4.31 21.29 -6.85
CA GLU A 29 3.94 19.93 -7.28
C GLU A 29 2.60 19.97 -8.01
N GLY A 30 2.56 19.45 -9.23
CA GLY A 30 1.40 19.62 -10.11
C GLY A 30 1.11 21.10 -10.34
N LYS A 31 -0.14 21.52 -10.12
CA LYS A 31 -0.54 22.94 -10.21
C LYS A 31 -0.47 23.69 -8.88
N ALA A 32 -0.13 23.01 -7.79
CA ALA A 32 -0.07 23.58 -6.46
C ALA A 32 1.34 24.08 -6.13
N GLU A 33 1.40 25.23 -5.45
CA GLU A 33 2.63 25.78 -4.92
C GLU A 33 2.46 25.98 -3.41
N VAL A 34 3.28 25.33 -2.59
CA VAL A 34 3.16 25.40 -1.12
C VAL A 34 4.38 26.02 -0.48
N LEU A 35 4.13 26.83 0.54
CA LEU A 35 5.13 27.63 1.23
C LEU A 35 5.53 26.94 2.54
N PHE A 36 6.84 26.87 2.80
CA PHE A 36 7.39 26.32 4.04
C PHE A 36 8.36 27.30 4.72
N PRO A 37 8.26 27.51 6.05
CA PRO A 37 9.21 28.37 6.77
C PRO A 37 10.63 27.81 6.67
N LYS A 38 11.61 28.63 6.32
CA LYS A 38 13.01 28.19 6.17
C LYS A 38 13.62 27.60 7.46
N SER A 39 13.15 28.06 8.62
CA SER A 39 13.60 27.60 9.95
C SER A 39 13.09 26.21 10.32
N ARG A 40 12.04 25.72 9.66
CA ARG A 40 11.43 24.43 9.95
C ARG A 40 11.70 23.51 8.77
N GLY A 41 12.45 22.44 9.01
CA GLY A 41 12.72 21.43 7.97
C GLY A 41 11.43 21.06 7.23
N VAL A 42 11.50 21.10 5.90
CA VAL A 42 10.34 21.07 5.01
C VAL A 42 9.47 19.83 5.30
N PHE A 43 8.17 20.02 5.59
CA PHE A 43 7.16 18.94 5.62
C PHE A 43 6.79 18.55 4.17
N TYR A 44 7.78 18.30 3.34
CA TYR A 44 7.58 17.90 1.95
C TYR A 44 8.38 16.63 1.71
N ASN A 45 7.64 15.54 1.56
CA ASN A 45 8.24 14.28 1.14
C ASN A 45 8.02 14.11 -0.36
N LYS A 46 9.08 14.36 -1.15
CA LYS A 46 9.08 14.13 -2.61
C LYS A 46 8.77 12.67 -2.97
N VAL A 47 9.07 11.73 -2.08
CA VAL A 47 8.74 10.31 -2.31
C VAL A 47 7.23 10.06 -2.38
N GLN A 48 6.42 10.95 -1.79
CA GLN A 48 4.96 10.86 -1.79
C GLN A 48 4.30 11.53 -3.01
N GLU A 49 5.07 12.05 -3.97
CA GLU A 49 4.54 12.65 -5.20
C GLU A 49 3.68 11.64 -5.98
N PHE A 50 4.14 10.39 -6.11
CA PHE A 50 3.35 9.32 -6.73
C PHE A 50 2.03 9.04 -6.00
N ASN A 51 2.03 9.10 -4.66
CA ASN A 51 0.80 8.91 -3.87
C ASN A 51 -0.21 10.02 -4.18
N ARG A 52 0.25 11.27 -4.23
CA ARG A 52 -0.59 12.45 -4.50
C ARG A 52 -1.08 12.48 -5.93
N ASP A 53 -0.22 12.22 -6.91
CA ASP A 53 -0.59 12.10 -8.33
C ASP A 53 -1.68 11.04 -8.52
N LEU A 54 -1.47 9.85 -7.95
CA LEU A 54 -2.46 8.77 -8.03
C LEU A 54 -3.77 9.14 -7.35
N SER A 55 -3.72 9.86 -6.23
CA SER A 55 -4.93 10.31 -5.52
C SER A 55 -5.72 11.33 -6.35
N VAL A 56 -5.04 12.26 -7.03
CA VAL A 56 -5.67 13.20 -7.97
C VAL A 56 -6.30 12.43 -9.14
N ALA A 57 -5.58 11.49 -9.75
CA ALA A 57 -6.09 10.70 -10.88
C ALA A 57 -7.33 9.85 -10.50
N VAL A 58 -7.27 9.16 -9.37
CA VAL A 58 -8.39 8.35 -8.85
C VAL A 58 -9.59 9.25 -8.52
N LEU A 59 -9.38 10.35 -7.79
CA LEU A 59 -10.47 11.25 -7.41
C LEU A 59 -11.11 11.90 -8.64
N LYS A 60 -10.30 12.29 -9.64
CA LYS A 60 -10.78 12.83 -10.93
C LYS A 60 -11.61 11.82 -11.70
N ASN A 61 -11.18 10.56 -11.78
CA ASN A 61 -11.98 9.51 -12.39
C ASN A 61 -13.28 9.25 -11.62
N PHE A 62 -13.23 9.29 -10.29
CA PHE A 62 -14.41 9.16 -9.43
C PHE A 62 -15.42 10.30 -9.66
N THR A 63 -14.97 11.56 -9.73
CA THR A 63 -15.88 12.70 -9.95
C THR A 63 -16.54 12.66 -11.33
N ARG A 64 -15.81 12.25 -12.37
CA ARG A 64 -16.36 12.06 -13.74
C ARG A 64 -17.45 10.98 -13.82
N ASN A 65 -17.34 9.92 -13.01
CA ASN A 65 -18.27 8.79 -13.04
C ASN A 65 -19.44 8.91 -12.04
N SER A 66 -19.43 9.91 -11.16
CA SER A 66 -20.45 10.10 -10.13
C SER A 66 -21.86 10.35 -10.73
N PRO A 67 -22.94 9.79 -10.15
CA PRO A 67 -24.31 10.09 -10.60
C PRO A 67 -24.63 11.60 -10.57
N ILE A 68 -24.01 12.34 -9.64
CA ILE A 68 -24.19 13.79 -9.47
C ILE A 68 -23.74 14.55 -10.74
N THR A 69 -22.70 14.08 -11.43
CA THR A 69 -22.24 14.69 -12.69
C THR A 69 -23.06 14.22 -13.89
N LYS A 70 -23.60 13.00 -13.87
CA LYS A 70 -24.49 12.49 -14.95
C LYS A 70 -25.85 13.20 -15.02
N SER A 71 -26.38 13.67 -13.89
CA SER A 71 -27.68 14.36 -13.87
C SER A 71 -27.61 15.79 -14.44
N LYS A 72 -26.46 16.47 -14.37
CA LYS A 72 -26.30 17.82 -14.94
C LYS A 72 -26.32 17.85 -16.47
N ASN A 73 -25.90 16.79 -17.15
CA ASN A 73 -25.94 16.73 -18.61
C ASN A 73 -27.37 16.58 -19.19
N LYS A 74 -28.42 16.53 -18.35
CA LYS A 74 -29.82 16.48 -18.80
C LYS A 74 -30.62 17.75 -18.53
N ASP A 75 -30.22 18.59 -17.56
CA ASP A 75 -31.00 19.74 -17.11
C ASP A 75 -30.15 21.02 -17.13
N GLU A 76 -29.87 21.57 -18.32
CA GLU A 76 -29.18 22.86 -18.48
C GLU A 76 -30.12 24.09 -18.33
N ASN A 77 -31.40 23.91 -17.99
CA ASN A 77 -32.40 24.99 -18.06
C ASN A 77 -33.14 25.30 -16.74
N LEU A 78 -32.46 25.35 -15.59
CA LEU A 78 -33.02 26.03 -14.40
C LEU A 78 -31.97 26.83 -13.63
N SER A 79 -32.19 28.14 -13.62
CA SER A 79 -31.39 29.20 -13.00
C SER A 79 -31.50 29.26 -11.47
N ASN A 80 -30.40 29.74 -10.86
CA ASN A 80 -30.29 30.53 -9.63
C ASN A 80 -30.51 29.85 -8.24
N ASN A 81 -29.44 29.88 -7.43
CA ASN A 81 -29.38 29.84 -5.96
C ASN A 81 -29.55 28.51 -5.20
N TYR A 82 -29.07 27.38 -5.71
CA TYR A 82 -28.81 26.20 -4.89
C TYR A 82 -27.32 25.84 -4.88
N GLU A 83 -26.84 25.39 -3.71
CA GLU A 83 -25.49 24.91 -3.37
C GLU A 83 -24.71 24.40 -4.59
N ARG A 84 -23.44 24.82 -4.76
CA ARG A 84 -22.53 24.32 -5.81
C ARG A 84 -22.65 22.78 -5.87
N GLY A 85 -23.45 22.27 -6.82
CA GLY A 85 -23.66 20.84 -6.98
C GLY A 85 -22.35 20.21 -7.41
N GLY A 86 -21.68 19.53 -6.50
CA GLY A 86 -20.33 19.00 -6.69
C GLY A 86 -19.92 18.09 -5.53
N ILE A 87 -18.76 17.47 -5.68
CA ILE A 87 -18.22 16.47 -4.75
C ILE A 87 -17.61 17.17 -3.53
N SER A 88 -17.99 16.73 -2.32
CA SER A 88 -17.34 17.15 -1.07
C SER A 88 -16.24 16.17 -0.67
N VAL A 89 -15.06 16.70 -0.36
CA VAL A 89 -13.87 15.90 -0.05
C VAL A 89 -13.33 16.28 1.33
N LEU A 90 -12.92 15.29 2.12
CA LEU A 90 -12.16 15.50 3.36
C LEU A 90 -10.74 14.97 3.18
N GLU A 91 -9.74 15.83 3.35
CA GLU A 91 -8.37 15.43 3.66
C GLU A 91 -8.17 15.52 5.18
N ALA A 92 -8.22 14.37 5.87
CA ALA A 92 -8.32 14.35 7.32
C ALA A 92 -7.01 14.72 8.06
N LEU A 93 -5.85 14.50 7.41
CA LEU A 93 -4.51 14.78 7.93
C LEU A 93 -3.68 15.52 6.86
N SER A 94 -3.90 16.82 6.74
CA SER A 94 -3.50 17.61 5.57
C SER A 94 -2.13 18.28 5.68
N ALA A 95 -1.63 18.47 6.90
CA ALA A 95 -0.36 19.11 7.20
C ALA A 95 -0.10 20.46 6.51
N SER A 96 0.47 20.49 5.31
CA SER A 96 0.70 21.73 4.56
C SER A 96 -0.50 22.17 3.71
N GLY A 97 -1.48 21.30 3.47
CA GLY A 97 -2.58 21.57 2.55
C GLY A 97 -2.30 21.14 1.11
N LEU A 98 -1.10 20.61 0.81
CA LEU A 98 -0.67 20.37 -0.58
C LEU A 98 -1.66 19.51 -1.37
N ARG A 99 -2.12 18.38 -0.81
CA ARG A 99 -3.03 17.47 -1.50
C ARG A 99 -4.41 18.11 -1.71
N ALA A 100 -4.99 18.75 -0.69
CA ALA A 100 -6.24 19.50 -0.82
C ALA A 100 -6.17 20.61 -1.88
N ILE A 101 -5.06 21.34 -1.96
CA ILE A 101 -4.86 22.39 -2.97
C ILE A 101 -4.75 21.78 -4.36
N ARG A 102 -4.01 20.67 -4.50
CA ARG A 102 -3.96 19.92 -5.77
C ARG A 102 -5.34 19.42 -6.17
N PHE A 103 -6.14 18.89 -5.25
CA PHE A 103 -7.53 18.52 -5.53
C PHE A 103 -8.32 19.70 -6.08
N ALA A 104 -8.28 20.87 -5.43
CA ALA A 104 -8.99 22.06 -5.90
C ALA A 104 -8.56 22.54 -7.29
N LYS A 105 -7.27 22.43 -7.63
CA LYS A 105 -6.71 22.91 -8.91
C LYS A 105 -6.78 21.89 -10.05
N GLU A 106 -6.83 20.61 -9.75
CA GLU A 106 -6.60 19.53 -10.73
C GLU A 106 -7.82 18.61 -10.91
N VAL A 107 -8.75 18.59 -9.94
CA VAL A 107 -9.96 17.77 -9.99
C VAL A 107 -11.18 18.64 -10.30
N PRO A 108 -11.94 18.33 -11.37
CA PRO A 108 -13.14 19.10 -11.72
C PRO A 108 -14.32 18.76 -10.81
N ASN A 109 -15.31 19.66 -10.78
CA ASN A 109 -16.61 19.48 -10.11
C ASN A 109 -16.53 19.24 -8.58
N LEU A 110 -15.53 19.81 -7.92
CA LEU A 110 -15.49 19.85 -6.47
C LEU A 110 -16.38 20.98 -5.95
N ALA A 111 -17.24 20.66 -4.98
CA ALA A 111 -18.02 21.67 -4.25
C ALA A 111 -17.21 22.26 -3.10
N LYS A 112 -16.47 21.39 -2.40
CA LYS A 112 -15.76 21.73 -1.18
C LYS A 112 -14.67 20.70 -0.88
N VAL A 113 -13.51 21.16 -0.43
CA VAL A 113 -12.45 20.34 0.17
C VAL A 113 -12.20 20.82 1.59
N ILE A 114 -12.31 19.95 2.58
CA ILE A 114 -11.87 20.23 3.94
C ILE A 114 -10.46 19.72 4.11
N ALA A 115 -9.53 20.63 4.39
CA ALA A 115 -8.15 20.35 4.73
C ALA A 115 -7.97 20.46 6.25
N ASN A 116 -7.87 19.31 6.93
CA ASN A 116 -7.81 19.25 8.39
C ASN A 116 -6.42 18.90 8.91
N ASP A 117 -5.96 19.57 9.96
CA ASP A 117 -4.85 19.07 10.78
C ASP A 117 -5.04 19.48 12.24
N ARG A 118 -4.64 18.62 13.19
CA ARG A 118 -4.75 18.89 14.62
C ARG A 118 -3.64 19.82 15.13
N ASP A 119 -2.50 19.86 14.45
CA ASP A 119 -1.42 20.77 14.82
C ASP A 119 -1.75 22.19 14.35
N THR A 120 -1.80 23.14 15.29
CA THR A 120 -2.15 24.54 14.97
C THR A 120 -1.19 25.16 13.95
N GLN A 121 0.09 24.75 13.90
CA GLN A 121 1.03 25.29 12.93
C GLN A 121 0.77 24.72 11.53
N ALA A 122 0.41 23.44 11.43
CA ALA A 122 -0.08 22.84 10.20
C ALA A 122 -1.36 23.55 9.72
N TYR A 123 -2.34 23.76 10.60
CA TYR A 123 -3.55 24.53 10.27
C TYR A 123 -3.24 25.94 9.72
N LEU A 124 -2.35 26.69 10.37
CA LEU A 124 -1.92 28.01 9.87
C LEU A 124 -1.18 27.91 8.53
N SER A 125 -0.43 26.83 8.31
CA SER A 125 0.20 26.54 7.01
C SER A 125 -0.83 26.28 5.92
N ILE A 126 -1.87 25.49 6.21
CA ILE A 126 -2.98 25.23 5.30
C ILE A 126 -3.65 26.55 4.92
N GLN A 127 -4.04 27.38 5.90
CA GLN A 127 -4.68 28.67 5.64
C GLN A 127 -3.83 29.58 4.74
N ARG A 128 -2.52 29.64 4.99
CA ARG A 128 -1.59 30.42 4.15
C ARG A 128 -1.54 29.87 2.72
N ASN A 129 -1.40 28.57 2.57
CA ASN A 129 -1.26 27.94 1.26
C ASN A 129 -2.57 27.99 0.46
N ILE A 130 -3.74 27.93 1.10
CA ILE A 130 -5.03 28.15 0.44
C ILE A 130 -5.04 29.54 -0.21
N LYS A 131 -4.69 30.59 0.55
CA LYS A 131 -4.64 31.98 0.05
C LYS A 131 -3.60 32.15 -1.06
N HIS A 132 -2.40 31.60 -0.86
CA HIS A 132 -1.32 31.66 -1.86
C HIS A 132 -1.74 31.05 -3.21
N ASN A 133 -2.59 30.02 -3.18
CA ASN A 133 -3.04 29.33 -4.38
C ASN A 133 -4.36 29.87 -4.95
N ASN A 134 -4.99 30.86 -4.31
CA ASN A 134 -6.30 31.42 -4.67
C ASN A 134 -7.39 30.33 -4.78
N VAL A 135 -7.51 29.48 -3.76
CA VAL A 135 -8.48 28.36 -3.71
C VAL A 135 -9.44 28.45 -2.51
N GLU A 136 -9.59 29.62 -1.90
CA GLU A 136 -10.47 29.88 -0.75
C GLU A 136 -11.95 29.54 -1.01
N ASP A 137 -12.38 29.58 -2.27
CA ASP A 137 -13.75 29.30 -2.67
C ASP A 137 -14.08 27.81 -2.71
N ILE A 138 -13.06 26.94 -2.69
CA ILE A 138 -13.20 25.48 -2.71
C ILE A 138 -12.64 24.85 -1.43
N VAL A 139 -11.47 25.30 -0.97
CA VAL A 139 -10.73 24.67 0.13
C VAL A 139 -10.96 25.41 1.44
N GLN A 140 -11.32 24.68 2.49
CA GLN A 140 -11.51 25.20 3.84
C GLN A 140 -10.57 24.49 4.80
N ALA A 141 -9.82 25.26 5.59
CA ALA A 141 -8.96 24.73 6.64
C ALA A 141 -9.75 24.45 7.92
N THR A 142 -9.48 23.34 8.61
CA THR A 142 -9.98 23.06 9.96
C THR A 142 -8.86 22.64 10.90
N ASN A 143 -8.99 22.98 12.19
CA ASN A 143 -8.05 22.61 13.25
C ASN A 143 -8.73 21.69 14.26
N GLU A 144 -8.89 20.41 13.90
CA GLU A 144 -9.63 19.43 14.70
C GLU A 144 -8.88 18.09 14.76
N ASP A 145 -9.20 17.30 15.78
CA ASP A 145 -8.85 15.88 15.75
C ASP A 145 -9.59 15.19 14.60
N ALA A 146 -8.86 14.43 13.78
CA ALA A 146 -9.39 13.83 12.56
C ALA A 146 -10.58 12.89 12.84
N SER A 147 -10.52 12.07 13.89
CA SER A 147 -11.62 11.17 14.26
C SER A 147 -12.83 11.97 14.71
N PHE A 148 -12.61 13.01 15.52
CA PHE A 148 -13.69 13.88 15.99
C PHE A 148 -14.40 14.60 14.84
N LEU A 149 -13.65 15.18 13.89
CA LEU A 149 -14.20 15.82 12.71
C LEU A 149 -15.04 14.83 11.88
N MET A 150 -14.53 13.62 11.63
CA MET A 150 -15.28 12.60 10.92
C MET A 150 -16.57 12.19 11.67
N TYR A 151 -16.52 12.03 12.99
CA TYR A 151 -17.73 11.73 13.78
C TYR A 151 -18.75 12.86 13.78
N LYS A 152 -18.32 14.13 13.76
CA LYS A 152 -19.23 15.28 13.58
C LYS A 152 -19.97 15.20 12.25
N ASN A 153 -19.31 14.69 11.21
CA ASN A 153 -19.83 14.55 9.85
C ASN A 153 -20.45 13.17 9.55
N ARG A 154 -20.82 12.39 10.57
CA ARG A 154 -21.60 11.15 10.39
C ARG A 154 -23.05 11.35 9.93
N PRO A 155 -23.78 12.44 10.27
CA PRO A 155 -25.18 12.60 9.86
C PRO A 155 -25.27 12.65 8.33
N PHE A 156 -26.31 12.03 7.76
CA PHE A 156 -26.42 11.78 6.31
C PHE A 156 -26.15 13.01 5.43
N LYS A 157 -26.66 14.18 5.83
CA LYS A 157 -26.51 15.46 5.12
C LYS A 157 -25.07 16.03 5.14
N ASP A 158 -24.26 15.66 6.12
CA ASP A 158 -22.94 16.26 6.38
C ASP A 158 -21.79 15.35 5.92
N ARG A 159 -22.11 14.16 5.39
CA ARG A 159 -21.14 13.17 4.93
C ARG A 159 -20.36 13.65 3.70
N PHE A 160 -19.16 13.11 3.53
CA PHE A 160 -18.29 13.41 2.40
C PHE A 160 -18.50 12.42 1.25
N ASP A 161 -18.40 12.90 0.01
CA ASP A 161 -18.35 12.03 -1.17
C ASP A 161 -17.01 11.30 -1.29
N ALA A 162 -15.92 11.91 -0.80
CA ALA A 162 -14.61 11.27 -0.69
C ALA A 162 -13.87 11.63 0.59
N VAL A 163 -13.12 10.68 1.17
CA VAL A 163 -12.27 10.90 2.36
C VAL A 163 -10.88 10.34 2.12
N ASP A 164 -9.86 11.16 2.35
CA ASP A 164 -8.44 10.79 2.32
C ASP A 164 -7.89 10.65 3.75
N LEU A 165 -7.33 9.48 4.05
CA LEU A 165 -6.59 9.19 5.26
C LEU A 165 -5.12 8.91 4.92
N ASP A 166 -4.23 9.87 5.20
CA ASP A 166 -2.78 9.74 4.96
C ASP A 166 -1.94 9.99 6.23
N PRO A 167 -2.09 9.17 7.29
CA PRO A 167 -1.35 9.35 8.53
C PRO A 167 0.09 8.86 8.45
N TYR A 168 0.93 9.40 9.33
CA TYR A 168 2.20 8.74 9.67
C TYR A 168 1.95 7.45 10.45
N GLY A 169 2.46 6.34 9.94
CA GLY A 169 2.26 5.00 10.49
C GLY A 169 0.96 4.37 10.00
N THR A 170 -0.05 4.31 10.86
CA THR A 170 -1.27 3.50 10.66
C THR A 170 -2.52 4.34 10.50
N ALA A 171 -3.43 3.90 9.63
CA ALA A 171 -4.78 4.44 9.51
C ALA A 171 -5.81 3.80 10.47
N ALA A 172 -5.44 2.71 11.17
CA ALA A 172 -6.36 1.94 12.01
C ALA A 172 -7.24 2.77 12.96
N PRO A 173 -6.72 3.78 13.70
CA PRO A 173 -7.53 4.58 14.62
C PRO A 173 -8.63 5.42 13.95
N PHE A 174 -8.54 5.63 12.65
CA PHE A 174 -9.42 6.51 11.88
C PHE A 174 -10.46 5.74 11.06
N LEU A 175 -10.27 4.43 10.87
CA LEU A 175 -11.10 3.62 9.97
C LEU A 175 -12.58 3.59 10.38
N ASP A 176 -12.87 3.43 11.66
CA ASP A 176 -14.24 3.36 12.17
C ASP A 176 -15.04 4.65 11.90
N ALA A 177 -14.41 5.81 12.08
CA ALA A 177 -15.03 7.10 11.79
C ALA A 177 -15.17 7.34 10.28
N ALA A 178 -14.17 6.95 9.49
CA ALA A 178 -14.15 7.14 8.04
C ALA A 178 -15.27 6.38 7.31
N VAL A 179 -15.52 5.11 7.67
CA VAL A 179 -16.61 4.31 7.06
C VAL A 179 -18.00 4.85 7.41
N GLN A 180 -18.12 5.68 8.44
CA GLN A 180 -19.38 6.31 8.86
C GLN A 180 -19.60 7.69 8.23
N CYS A 181 -18.55 8.49 8.06
CA CYS A 181 -18.63 9.84 7.52
C CYS A 181 -18.61 9.91 5.98
N VAL A 182 -18.28 8.79 5.30
CA VAL A 182 -18.38 8.69 3.84
C VAL A 182 -19.82 8.37 3.41
N LYS A 183 -20.29 9.03 2.35
CA LYS A 183 -21.59 8.80 1.72
C LYS A 183 -21.72 7.38 1.20
N ASP A 184 -22.96 6.95 0.94
CA ASP A 184 -23.20 5.69 0.24
C ASP A 184 -22.63 5.75 -1.19
N GLY A 185 -21.83 4.76 -1.56
CA GLY A 185 -21.05 4.76 -2.80
C GLY A 185 -19.88 5.75 -2.82
N GLY A 186 -19.59 6.42 -1.70
CA GLY A 186 -18.48 7.36 -1.59
C GLY A 186 -17.11 6.67 -1.53
N LEU A 187 -16.06 7.44 -1.81
CA LEU A 187 -14.68 6.98 -1.97
C LEU A 187 -13.88 7.14 -0.68
N LEU A 188 -13.22 6.08 -0.22
CA LEU A 188 -12.16 6.14 0.79
C LEU A 188 -10.80 5.92 0.14
N MET A 189 -9.84 6.78 0.45
CA MET A 189 -8.46 6.71 -0.03
C MET A 189 -7.53 6.65 1.17
N ILE A 190 -6.88 5.50 1.40
CA ILE A 190 -6.21 5.21 2.67
C ILE A 190 -4.76 4.82 2.45
N THR A 191 -3.84 5.50 3.14
CA THR A 191 -2.43 5.13 3.19
C THR A 191 -2.07 4.53 4.55
N CYS A 192 -1.29 3.44 4.57
CA CYS A 192 -0.57 2.99 5.75
C CYS A 192 0.92 2.86 5.43
N THR A 193 1.76 3.46 6.28
CA THR A 193 3.23 3.45 6.16
C THR A 193 3.90 2.54 7.20
N ASP A 194 3.15 1.90 8.11
CA ASP A 194 3.67 0.98 9.13
C ASP A 194 3.92 -0.47 8.61
N MET A 195 4.55 -0.57 7.44
CA MET A 195 4.83 -1.83 6.74
C MET A 195 5.60 -2.85 7.57
N ALA A 196 6.46 -2.42 8.51
CA ALA A 196 7.15 -3.37 9.39
C ALA A 196 6.16 -4.25 10.19
N ILE A 197 5.05 -3.68 10.64
CA ILE A 197 4.01 -4.39 11.40
C ILE A 197 3.18 -5.26 10.45
N LEU A 198 2.74 -4.69 9.33
CA LEU A 198 1.93 -5.39 8.32
C LEU A 198 2.69 -6.57 7.68
N CYS A 199 4.01 -6.48 7.55
CA CYS A 199 4.87 -7.52 6.97
C CYS A 199 5.44 -8.53 8.00
N GLY A 200 4.91 -8.56 9.22
CA GLY A 200 5.20 -9.63 10.19
C GLY A 200 6.35 -9.38 11.17
N ASN A 201 6.89 -8.17 11.31
CA ASN A 201 7.89 -7.88 12.35
C ASN A 201 7.31 -7.63 13.75
N GLY A 202 6.02 -7.32 13.86
CA GLY A 202 5.30 -7.14 15.13
C GLY A 202 3.89 -7.68 15.00
N VAL A 203 3.72 -8.99 15.22
CA VAL A 203 2.46 -9.70 14.95
C VAL A 203 1.38 -9.32 15.95
N GLU A 204 1.76 -9.10 17.21
CA GLU A 204 0.92 -8.60 18.29
C GLU A 204 0.45 -7.17 18.03
N ALA A 205 1.35 -6.31 17.53
CA ALA A 205 1.01 -4.95 17.14
C ALA A 205 0.09 -4.92 15.91
N CYS A 206 0.27 -5.86 14.98
CA CYS A 206 -0.61 -6.00 13.82
C CYS A 206 -2.02 -6.40 14.26
N HIS A 207 -2.13 -7.37 15.17
CA HIS A 207 -3.41 -7.80 15.70
C HIS A 207 -4.12 -6.67 16.46
N ALA A 208 -3.41 -5.95 17.33
CA ALA A 208 -3.96 -4.84 18.10
C ALA A 208 -4.49 -3.70 17.21
N LYS A 209 -3.83 -3.41 16.08
CA LYS A 209 -4.21 -2.32 15.17
C LYS A 209 -5.26 -2.74 14.14
N TYR A 210 -5.07 -3.89 13.50
CA TYR A 210 -5.81 -4.28 12.31
C TYR A 210 -6.78 -5.45 12.55
N GLY A 211 -6.77 -6.07 13.73
CA GLY A 211 -7.56 -7.27 14.01
C GLY A 211 -7.05 -8.50 13.25
N ALA A 212 -5.81 -8.48 12.75
CA ALA A 212 -5.20 -9.53 11.94
C ALA A 212 -3.81 -9.88 12.45
N VAL A 213 -3.44 -11.15 12.40
CA VAL A 213 -2.06 -11.60 12.65
C VAL A 213 -1.30 -11.56 11.33
N SER A 214 -0.21 -10.81 11.25
CA SER A 214 0.67 -10.79 10.08
C SER A 214 1.70 -11.93 10.11
N ALA A 215 2.38 -12.17 8.99
CA ALA A 215 3.44 -13.17 8.89
C ALA A 215 4.62 -12.67 8.05
N LYS A 216 5.83 -13.10 8.41
CA LYS A 216 7.01 -12.89 7.58
C LYS A 216 7.00 -13.91 6.44
N MET A 217 6.84 -13.41 5.21
CA MET A 217 6.83 -14.24 4.01
C MET A 217 7.25 -13.42 2.78
N SER A 218 7.55 -14.08 1.67
CA SER A 218 7.99 -13.41 0.43
C SER A 218 6.94 -12.46 -0.17
N CYS A 219 5.65 -12.77 -0.01
CA CYS A 219 4.53 -11.93 -0.46
C CYS A 219 3.96 -11.03 0.64
N CYS A 220 4.78 -10.62 1.61
CA CYS A 220 4.33 -9.79 2.74
C CYS A 220 3.72 -8.44 2.33
N HIS A 221 4.15 -7.89 1.20
CA HIS A 221 3.60 -6.65 0.64
C HIS A 221 2.14 -6.80 0.17
N GLU A 222 1.79 -7.92 -0.48
CA GLU A 222 0.39 -8.20 -0.82
C GLU A 222 -0.41 -8.58 0.44
N MET A 223 0.20 -9.33 1.37
CA MET A 223 -0.41 -9.63 2.68
C MET A 223 -0.80 -8.34 3.42
N ALA A 224 0.05 -7.32 3.39
CA ALA A 224 -0.22 -6.01 3.98
C ALA A 224 -1.47 -5.34 3.38
N LEU A 225 -1.63 -5.35 2.05
CA LEU A 225 -2.82 -4.84 1.37
C LEU A 225 -4.08 -5.57 1.83
N ARG A 226 -4.01 -6.90 1.88
CA ARG A 226 -5.14 -7.75 2.27
C ARG A 226 -5.55 -7.58 3.73
N ILE A 227 -4.59 -7.35 4.64
CA ILE A 227 -4.84 -7.00 6.04
C ILE A 227 -5.54 -5.65 6.16
N VAL A 228 -5.07 -4.62 5.43
CA VAL A 228 -5.69 -3.30 5.46
C VAL A 228 -7.12 -3.35 4.94
N LEU A 229 -7.37 -4.02 3.81
CA LEU A 229 -8.73 -4.19 3.26
C LEU A 229 -9.67 -4.91 4.23
N GLN A 230 -9.21 -6.01 4.84
CA GLN A 230 -10.00 -6.73 5.85
C GLN A 230 -10.30 -5.84 7.08
N SER A 231 -9.35 -5.02 7.52
CA SER A 231 -9.60 -4.07 8.62
C SER A 231 -10.67 -3.04 8.24
N ILE A 232 -10.62 -2.47 7.04
CA ILE A 232 -11.64 -1.51 6.57
C ILE A 232 -13.01 -2.19 6.47
N GLU A 233 -13.09 -3.37 5.84
CA GLU A 233 -14.31 -4.18 5.73
C GLU A 233 -14.90 -4.50 7.10
N SER A 234 -14.06 -4.92 8.06
CA SER A 234 -14.50 -5.26 9.41
C SER A 234 -15.07 -4.06 10.16
N ASN A 235 -14.54 -2.86 9.95
CA ASN A 235 -15.11 -1.62 10.50
C ASN A 235 -16.44 -1.26 9.82
N ALA A 236 -16.53 -1.39 8.49
CA ALA A 236 -17.75 -1.11 7.73
C ALA A 236 -18.91 -2.04 8.11
N ASN A 237 -18.64 -3.34 8.25
CA ASN A 237 -19.64 -4.37 8.51
C ASN A 237 -20.46 -4.13 9.79
N ARG A 238 -19.85 -3.52 10.82
CA ARG A 238 -20.52 -3.18 12.09
C ARG A 238 -21.72 -2.24 11.90
N TYR A 239 -21.75 -1.53 10.78
CA TYR A 239 -22.77 -0.53 10.45
C TYR A 239 -23.66 -0.95 9.28
N GLY A 240 -23.68 -2.24 8.91
CA GLY A 240 -24.44 -2.72 7.75
C GLY A 240 -23.88 -2.21 6.42
N ARG A 241 -22.58 -1.87 6.39
CA ARG A 241 -21.87 -1.36 5.22
C ARG A 241 -20.77 -2.33 4.79
N TYR A 242 -20.40 -2.31 3.52
CA TYR A 242 -19.35 -3.15 2.95
C TYR A 242 -18.49 -2.34 1.99
N ILE A 243 -17.27 -2.82 1.74
CA ILE A 243 -16.35 -2.18 0.80
C ILE A 243 -16.32 -2.87 -0.56
N VAL A 244 -16.01 -2.09 -1.59
CA VAL A 244 -15.61 -2.56 -2.92
C VAL A 244 -14.22 -1.99 -3.21
N PRO A 245 -13.16 -2.82 -3.23
CA PRO A 245 -11.83 -2.37 -3.61
C PRO A 245 -11.77 -1.92 -5.07
N LEU A 246 -11.25 -0.72 -5.32
CA LEU A 246 -11.03 -0.18 -6.66
C LEU A 246 -9.58 -0.35 -7.11
N LEU A 247 -8.64 -0.05 -6.21
CA LEU A 247 -7.20 -0.13 -6.47
C LEU A 247 -6.44 -0.26 -5.15
N SER A 248 -5.48 -1.18 -5.07
CA SER A 248 -4.73 -1.47 -3.84
C SER A 248 -3.26 -1.68 -4.15
N LEU A 249 -2.39 -0.71 -3.86
CA LEU A 249 -0.99 -0.72 -4.26
C LEU A 249 -0.04 -0.81 -3.08
N SER A 250 0.95 -1.69 -3.15
CA SER A 250 2.16 -1.60 -2.34
C SER A 250 3.22 -0.81 -3.10
N VAL A 251 3.65 0.30 -2.52
CA VAL A 251 4.49 1.30 -3.19
C VAL A 251 5.60 1.73 -2.25
N ASP A 252 6.85 1.48 -2.65
CA ASP A 252 8.07 1.84 -1.92
C ASP A 252 8.07 1.31 -0.46
N PHE A 253 7.48 2.06 0.47
CA PHE A 253 7.42 1.76 1.90
C PHE A 253 6.01 1.87 2.49
N TYR A 254 4.98 1.97 1.67
CA TYR A 254 3.60 2.12 2.12
C TYR A 254 2.64 1.27 1.30
N VAL A 255 1.44 1.08 1.84
CA VAL A 255 0.29 0.58 1.10
C VAL A 255 -0.71 1.70 0.91
N ARG A 256 -1.32 1.75 -0.27
CA ARG A 256 -2.36 2.72 -0.64
C ARG A 256 -3.56 1.97 -1.19
N VAL A 257 -4.70 2.11 -0.54
CA VAL A 257 -5.95 1.43 -0.95
C VAL A 257 -7.03 2.46 -1.24
N PHE A 258 -7.76 2.22 -2.31
CA PHE A 258 -8.91 3.00 -2.76
C PHE A 258 -10.12 2.08 -2.77
N VAL A 259 -11.15 2.41 -1.99
CA VAL A 259 -12.35 1.57 -1.85
C VAL A 259 -13.60 2.43 -1.91
N GLN A 260 -14.69 1.90 -2.46
CA GLN A 260 -16.02 2.49 -2.27
C GLN A 260 -16.73 1.82 -1.10
N VAL A 261 -17.58 2.58 -0.39
CA VAL A 261 -18.34 2.08 0.76
C VAL A 261 -19.83 2.17 0.51
N PHE A 262 -20.50 1.02 0.51
CA PHE A 262 -21.93 0.91 0.25
C PHE A 262 -22.68 0.39 1.48
N THR A 263 -23.96 0.72 1.60
CA THR A 263 -24.88 0.26 2.64
C THR A 263 -25.77 -0.85 2.10
N SER A 264 -25.58 -2.07 2.60
CA SER A 264 -26.44 -3.21 2.29
C SER A 264 -26.26 -4.28 3.37
N PRO A 265 -27.16 -4.35 4.37
CA PRO A 265 -27.09 -5.38 5.41
C PRO A 265 -27.14 -6.82 4.86
N SER A 266 -27.74 -7.03 3.69
CA SER A 266 -27.76 -8.34 3.03
C SER A 266 -26.38 -8.69 2.45
N THR A 267 -25.73 -7.75 1.75
CA THR A 267 -24.39 -7.96 1.17
C THR A 267 -23.31 -8.12 2.23
N VAL A 268 -23.44 -7.45 3.39
CA VAL A 268 -22.52 -7.63 4.52
C VAL A 268 -22.40 -9.09 4.97
N LYS A 269 -23.47 -9.89 4.85
CA LYS A 269 -23.43 -11.31 5.19
C LYS A 269 -22.42 -12.10 4.34
N GLU A 270 -22.12 -11.63 3.14
CA GLU A 270 -21.12 -12.23 2.24
C GLU A 270 -19.69 -11.97 2.70
N SER A 271 -19.45 -11.03 3.61
CA SER A 271 -18.10 -10.65 4.03
C SER A 271 -17.30 -11.84 4.57
N ILE A 272 -17.94 -12.80 5.25
CA ILE A 272 -17.27 -14.02 5.75
C ILE A 272 -16.67 -14.89 4.63
N THR A 273 -17.16 -14.76 3.40
CA THR A 273 -16.62 -15.47 2.22
C THR A 273 -15.45 -14.72 1.58
N LYS A 274 -15.33 -13.41 1.85
CA LYS A 274 -14.29 -12.52 1.33
C LYS A 274 -13.07 -12.44 2.25
N LEU A 275 -13.16 -13.00 3.45
CA LEU A 275 -12.09 -13.04 4.43
C LEU A 275 -11.58 -14.49 4.60
N SER A 276 -10.27 -14.66 4.69
CA SER A 276 -9.64 -15.97 4.89
C SER A 276 -8.56 -15.95 5.96
N MET A 277 -8.40 -17.08 6.67
CA MET A 277 -7.17 -17.41 7.37
C MET A 277 -6.14 -17.94 6.37
N VAL A 278 -4.85 -17.76 6.65
CA VAL A 278 -3.77 -18.26 5.79
C VAL A 278 -2.89 -19.23 6.58
N TYR A 279 -2.71 -20.42 6.03
CA TYR A 279 -1.81 -21.45 6.55
C TYR A 279 -0.53 -21.43 5.72
N ILE A 280 0.64 -21.25 6.35
CA ILE A 280 1.94 -21.13 5.69
C ILE A 280 2.88 -22.20 6.23
N CYS A 281 3.45 -23.01 5.36
CA CYS A 281 4.39 -24.05 5.75
C CYS A 281 5.72 -23.43 6.25
N ASN A 282 6.22 -23.90 7.39
CA ASN A 282 7.49 -23.43 7.96
C ASN A 282 8.73 -23.83 7.16
N GLY A 283 8.65 -24.89 6.35
CA GLY A 283 9.76 -25.38 5.54
C GLY A 283 9.71 -24.78 4.13
N CYS A 284 8.79 -25.28 3.31
CA CYS A 284 8.70 -24.93 1.89
C CYS A 284 7.91 -23.64 1.60
N THR A 285 7.42 -22.93 2.61
CA THR A 285 6.66 -21.66 2.49
C THR A 285 5.41 -21.69 1.58
N SER A 286 5.01 -22.86 1.10
CA SER A 286 3.70 -23.12 0.49
C SER A 286 2.59 -22.64 1.41
N PHE A 287 1.59 -21.98 0.84
CA PHE A 287 0.49 -21.38 1.58
C PHE A 287 -0.87 -21.84 1.07
N TYR A 288 -1.86 -21.82 1.95
CA TYR A 288 -3.24 -22.22 1.68
C TYR A 288 -4.20 -21.26 2.37
N LEU A 289 -5.26 -20.86 1.68
CA LEU A 289 -6.29 -19.98 2.23
C LEU A 289 -7.49 -20.78 2.71
N GLN A 290 -8.03 -20.40 3.87
CA GLN A 290 -9.26 -20.93 4.44
C GLN A 290 -10.25 -19.80 4.62
N PRO A 291 -11.28 -19.67 3.76
CA PRO A 291 -12.35 -18.69 3.97
C PRO A 291 -13.00 -18.85 5.34
N LEU A 292 -13.42 -17.76 5.98
CA LEU A 292 -14.06 -17.80 7.31
C LEU A 292 -15.44 -18.47 7.24
N GLY A 293 -16.14 -18.31 6.12
CA GLY A 293 -17.43 -18.94 5.87
C GLY A 293 -17.67 -19.26 4.40
N SER A 294 -18.72 -20.01 4.16
CA SER A 294 -19.22 -20.38 2.84
C SER A 294 -20.62 -19.84 2.61
N LYS A 295 -20.97 -19.65 1.34
CA LYS A 295 -22.30 -19.24 0.88
C LYS A 295 -22.92 -20.38 0.08
N VAL A 296 -24.12 -20.78 0.45
CA VAL A 296 -24.93 -21.77 -0.28
C VAL A 296 -26.19 -21.09 -0.80
N VAL A 297 -26.39 -21.16 -2.12
CA VAL A 297 -27.60 -20.66 -2.77
C VAL A 297 -28.64 -21.77 -2.77
N THR A 298 -29.80 -21.51 -2.18
CA THR A 298 -30.92 -22.45 -2.11
C THR A 298 -32.14 -21.86 -2.80
N LYS A 299 -33.16 -22.69 -3.06
CA LYS A 299 -34.46 -22.22 -3.58
C LYS A 299 -35.14 -21.16 -2.70
N HIS A 300 -34.82 -21.13 -1.40
CA HIS A 300 -35.40 -20.19 -0.42
C HIS A 300 -34.48 -18.99 -0.13
N GLY A 301 -33.42 -18.79 -0.92
CA GLY A 301 -32.47 -17.71 -0.76
C GLY A 301 -31.07 -18.18 -0.38
N GLN A 302 -30.28 -17.28 0.22
CA GLN A 302 -28.87 -17.50 0.52
C GLN A 302 -28.67 -17.89 1.98
N LYS A 303 -27.92 -18.97 2.22
CA LYS A 303 -27.50 -19.40 3.55
C LYS A 303 -25.99 -19.24 3.70
N TYR A 304 -25.58 -18.77 4.87
CA TYR A 304 -24.18 -18.59 5.25
C TYR A 304 -23.86 -19.58 6.37
N ALA A 305 -22.69 -20.21 6.29
CA ALA A 305 -22.23 -21.16 7.31
C ALA A 305 -20.71 -20.99 7.54
N PRO A 306 -20.21 -21.32 8.74
CA PRO A 306 -18.76 -21.44 8.96
C PRO A 306 -18.14 -22.41 7.96
N SER A 307 -16.91 -22.15 7.54
CA SER A 307 -16.20 -23.07 6.66
C SER A 307 -15.74 -24.32 7.42
N ILE A 308 -15.63 -25.43 6.70
CA ILE A 308 -15.04 -26.68 7.19
C ILE A 308 -13.54 -26.63 6.87
N GLY A 309 -12.70 -26.90 7.87
CA GLY A 309 -11.25 -26.82 7.74
C GLY A 309 -10.51 -27.48 8.90
N PRO A 310 -9.17 -27.35 8.96
CA PRO A 310 -8.30 -26.60 8.05
C PRO A 310 -8.16 -27.22 6.65
N PRO A 311 -7.67 -26.47 5.63
CA PRO A 311 -7.47 -26.99 4.28
C PRO A 311 -6.15 -27.76 4.14
N VAL A 312 -5.46 -28.00 5.27
CA VAL A 312 -4.14 -28.62 5.35
C VAL A 312 -4.11 -29.65 6.46
N ASN A 313 -3.23 -30.64 6.32
CA ASN A 313 -2.90 -31.58 7.38
C ASN A 313 -2.05 -30.91 8.49
N LYS A 314 -1.82 -31.63 9.60
CA LYS A 314 -0.92 -31.17 10.68
C LYS A 314 0.51 -30.90 10.19
N ILE A 315 0.95 -31.63 9.17
CA ILE A 315 2.26 -31.51 8.52
C ILE A 315 2.07 -31.29 7.02
N CYS A 316 3.04 -30.64 6.39
CA CYS A 316 3.00 -30.32 4.97
C CYS A 316 3.27 -31.55 4.10
N ASP A 317 2.34 -31.85 3.20
CA ASP A 317 2.44 -32.96 2.25
C ASP A 317 3.54 -32.77 1.21
N ILE A 318 4.21 -31.61 1.17
CA ILE A 318 5.35 -31.34 0.28
C ILE A 318 6.67 -31.58 1.01
N CYS A 319 6.87 -31.02 2.21
CA CYS A 319 8.17 -31.06 2.89
C CYS A 319 8.15 -31.56 4.34
N GLY A 320 7.03 -32.06 4.84
CA GLY A 320 6.90 -32.64 6.20
C GLY A 320 6.91 -31.65 7.37
N HIS A 321 7.08 -30.35 7.12
CA HIS A 321 7.13 -29.34 8.17
C HIS A 321 5.72 -28.90 8.62
N SER A 322 5.62 -28.36 9.84
CA SER A 322 4.37 -27.80 10.36
C SER A 322 3.95 -26.50 9.65
N PHE A 323 2.68 -26.14 9.81
CA PHE A 323 2.13 -24.86 9.35
C PHE A 323 2.06 -23.82 10.48
N LYS A 324 2.31 -22.56 10.12
CA LYS A 324 1.87 -21.38 10.88
C LYS A 324 0.53 -20.91 10.33
N MET A 325 -0.26 -20.26 11.17
CA MET A 325 -1.52 -19.64 10.78
C MET A 325 -1.43 -18.13 10.99
N CYS A 326 -1.96 -17.36 10.05
CA CYS A 326 -2.09 -15.90 10.14
C CYS A 326 -3.42 -15.44 9.54
N GLY A 327 -3.71 -14.15 9.63
CA GLY A 327 -4.98 -13.54 9.20
C GLY A 327 -5.91 -13.13 10.35
N PRO A 328 -7.22 -12.93 10.08
CA PRO A 328 -7.84 -13.06 8.76
C PRO A 328 -7.25 -12.06 7.78
N VAL A 329 -7.46 -12.24 6.48
CA VAL A 329 -7.09 -11.30 5.43
C VAL A 329 -8.16 -11.25 4.35
N TRP A 330 -8.21 -10.16 3.59
CA TRP A 330 -9.06 -10.09 2.40
C TRP A 330 -8.58 -11.09 1.35
N SER A 331 -9.44 -12.02 0.95
CA SER A 331 -9.12 -13.11 0.01
C SER A 331 -9.75 -12.94 -1.36
N HIS A 332 -10.47 -11.84 -1.62
CA HIS A 332 -11.05 -11.55 -2.93
C HIS A 332 -10.17 -10.58 -3.74
N THR A 333 -10.71 -10.06 -4.85
CA THR A 333 -10.00 -9.14 -5.75
C THR A 333 -9.54 -7.88 -5.02
N LEU A 334 -8.36 -7.40 -5.39
CA LEU A 334 -7.76 -6.16 -4.88
C LEU A 334 -8.13 -4.93 -5.72
N HIS A 335 -8.70 -5.18 -6.90
CA HIS A 335 -8.76 -4.23 -8.01
C HIS A 335 -10.09 -4.31 -8.76
N ASP A 336 -10.55 -3.15 -9.23
CA ASP A 336 -11.59 -3.04 -10.25
C ASP A 336 -10.90 -2.67 -11.58
N LYS A 337 -10.81 -3.64 -12.48
CA LYS A 337 -10.10 -3.48 -13.76
C LYS A 337 -10.77 -2.46 -14.67
N ASP A 338 -12.10 -2.34 -14.63
CA ASP A 338 -12.83 -1.34 -15.42
C ASP A 338 -12.55 0.07 -14.91
N PHE A 339 -12.49 0.24 -13.59
CA PHE A 339 -12.12 1.50 -12.96
C PHE A 339 -10.68 1.90 -13.32
N ILE A 340 -9.73 0.95 -13.30
CA ILE A 340 -8.33 1.19 -13.64
C ILE A 340 -8.16 1.55 -15.12
N ASN A 341 -8.86 0.86 -16.02
CA ASN A 341 -8.86 1.18 -17.45
C ASN A 341 -9.28 2.62 -17.72
N LYS A 342 -10.32 3.11 -17.01
CA LYS A 342 -10.76 4.52 -17.12
C LYS A 342 -9.70 5.50 -16.61
N ILE A 343 -8.98 5.16 -15.53
CA ILE A 343 -7.85 5.97 -15.07
C ILE A 343 -6.77 6.03 -16.16
N LEU A 344 -6.39 4.89 -16.74
CA LEU A 344 -5.37 4.82 -17.79
C LEU A 344 -5.76 5.62 -19.03
N GLN A 345 -7.02 5.57 -19.46
CA GLN A 345 -7.54 6.39 -20.54
C GLN A 345 -7.34 7.88 -20.25
N SER A 346 -7.79 8.35 -19.08
CA SER A 346 -7.61 9.76 -18.69
C SER A 346 -6.14 10.17 -18.51
N LEU A 347 -5.30 9.25 -18.06
CA LEU A 347 -3.87 9.50 -17.85
C LEU A 347 -3.14 9.73 -19.18
N ASN A 348 -3.50 8.98 -20.23
CA ASN A 348 -2.90 9.14 -21.55
C ASN A 348 -3.25 10.49 -22.19
N GLU A 349 -4.41 11.06 -21.87
CA GLU A 349 -4.86 12.38 -22.36
C GLU A 349 -4.17 13.55 -21.62
N GLU A 350 -3.75 13.33 -20.37
CA GLU A 350 -3.32 14.39 -19.45
C GLU A 350 -1.96 14.08 -18.79
N MET A 351 -1.03 13.44 -19.52
CA MET A 351 0.25 12.98 -18.96
C MET A 351 1.08 14.11 -18.33
N ASP A 352 1.01 15.33 -18.87
CA ASP A 352 1.76 16.50 -18.41
C ASP A 352 1.27 17.04 -17.05
N LEU A 353 0.09 16.62 -16.60
CA LEU A 353 -0.46 17.02 -15.30
C LEU A 353 0.30 16.37 -14.13
N TYR A 354 0.94 15.21 -14.37
CA TYR A 354 1.49 14.37 -13.33
C TYR A 354 2.99 14.17 -13.49
N GLY A 355 3.78 14.57 -12.49
CA GLY A 355 5.23 14.36 -12.47
C GLY A 355 5.61 12.87 -12.51
N THR A 356 4.71 11.98 -12.07
CA THR A 356 4.90 10.53 -12.03
C THR A 356 4.09 9.75 -13.06
N SER A 357 3.59 10.39 -14.13
CA SER A 357 2.74 9.78 -15.17
C SER A 357 3.31 8.46 -15.74
N LYS A 358 4.60 8.41 -16.10
CA LYS A 358 5.26 7.18 -16.59
C LYS A 358 5.24 6.02 -15.58
N ARG A 359 5.41 6.34 -14.29
CA ARG A 359 5.35 5.36 -13.20
C ARG A 359 3.92 4.86 -13.00
N MET A 360 2.93 5.76 -13.03
CA MET A 360 1.52 5.37 -12.94
C MET A 360 1.12 4.47 -14.11
N LEU A 361 1.50 4.84 -15.34
CA LEU A 361 1.22 4.06 -16.54
C LEU A 361 1.78 2.63 -16.42
N GLY A 362 3.05 2.49 -16.05
CA GLY A 362 3.66 1.17 -15.89
C GLY A 362 3.06 0.35 -14.76
N MET A 363 2.84 0.95 -13.58
CA MET A 363 2.29 0.24 -12.41
C MET A 363 0.84 -0.20 -12.64
N LEU A 364 -0.01 0.66 -13.20
CA LEU A 364 -1.41 0.32 -13.47
C LEU A 364 -1.56 -0.77 -14.55
N ASN A 365 -0.67 -0.81 -15.55
CA ASN A 365 -0.66 -1.90 -16.53
C ASN A 365 -0.25 -3.23 -15.89
N VAL A 366 0.74 -3.24 -14.98
CA VAL A 366 1.07 -4.47 -14.23
C VAL A 366 -0.11 -4.94 -13.41
N VAL A 367 -0.85 -4.03 -12.79
CA VAL A 367 -2.07 -4.35 -12.02
C VAL A 367 -3.16 -4.97 -12.91
N LEU A 368 -3.38 -4.44 -14.11
CA LEU A 368 -4.36 -5.00 -15.06
C LEU A 368 -4.00 -6.43 -15.50
N GLU A 369 -2.71 -6.73 -15.56
CA GLU A 369 -2.19 -8.06 -15.91
C GLU A 369 -2.23 -9.05 -14.74
N GLU A 370 -2.51 -8.62 -13.51
CA GLU A 370 -2.58 -9.52 -12.36
C GLU A 370 -3.80 -10.46 -12.42
N LEU A 371 -3.60 -11.69 -11.94
CA LEU A 371 -4.71 -12.61 -11.68
C LEU A 371 -5.49 -12.16 -10.44
N ASP A 372 -6.81 -12.01 -10.60
CA ASP A 372 -7.70 -11.53 -9.52
C ASP A 372 -8.02 -12.64 -8.50
N ASP A 373 -8.23 -13.86 -8.99
CA ASP A 373 -8.68 -15.02 -8.21
C ASP A 373 -7.53 -15.90 -7.67
N SER A 374 -6.31 -15.36 -7.64
CA SER A 374 -5.12 -16.04 -7.09
C SER A 374 -4.49 -15.20 -5.98
N PRO A 375 -4.99 -15.27 -4.73
CA PRO A 375 -4.43 -14.48 -3.64
C PRO A 375 -2.99 -14.84 -3.29
N LEU A 376 -2.19 -13.81 -3.02
CA LEU A 376 -0.76 -13.90 -2.72
C LEU A 376 0.06 -14.41 -3.92
N PHE A 377 1.37 -14.56 -3.74
CA PHE A 377 2.26 -15.01 -4.81
C PHE A 377 3.49 -15.71 -4.24
N HIS A 378 4.14 -16.51 -5.09
CA HIS A 378 5.44 -17.10 -4.82
C HIS A 378 6.57 -16.22 -5.34
N ASN A 379 7.76 -16.36 -4.80
CA ASN A 379 8.95 -15.69 -5.31
C ASN A 379 9.94 -16.72 -5.85
N THR A 380 10.33 -16.56 -7.10
CA THR A 380 11.22 -17.49 -7.82
C THR A 380 12.56 -17.68 -7.11
N GLU A 381 13.15 -16.58 -6.64
CA GLU A 381 14.43 -16.59 -5.94
C GLU A 381 14.31 -17.28 -4.58
N HIS A 382 13.19 -17.05 -3.89
CA HIS A 382 12.92 -17.72 -2.62
C HIS A 382 12.78 -19.24 -2.79
N LEU A 383 12.00 -19.70 -3.79
CA LEU A 383 11.85 -21.13 -4.10
C LEU A 383 13.21 -21.76 -4.44
N SER A 384 14.00 -21.07 -5.26
CA SER A 384 15.34 -21.53 -5.64
C SER A 384 16.32 -21.55 -4.47
N SER A 385 16.19 -20.61 -3.53
CA SER A 385 17.03 -20.55 -2.33
C SER A 385 16.81 -21.75 -1.41
N ILE A 386 15.56 -22.24 -1.33
CA ILE A 386 15.20 -23.43 -0.56
C ILE A 386 15.88 -24.67 -1.15
N LEU A 387 16.00 -24.75 -2.47
CA LEU A 387 16.64 -25.87 -3.18
C LEU A 387 18.12 -25.64 -3.47
N HIS A 388 18.70 -24.53 -3.03
CA HIS A 388 20.11 -24.19 -3.26
C HIS A 388 20.57 -24.28 -4.73
N VAL A 389 19.69 -23.89 -5.66
CA VAL A 389 19.97 -23.85 -7.11
C VAL A 389 19.94 -22.43 -7.66
N THR A 390 20.48 -22.26 -8.87
CA THR A 390 20.31 -21.02 -9.63
C THR A 390 18.84 -20.83 -9.99
N SER A 391 18.37 -19.60 -9.89
CA SER A 391 16.97 -19.29 -10.17
C SER A 391 16.69 -19.37 -11.67
N PRO A 392 15.56 -19.98 -12.11
CA PRO A 392 15.12 -19.87 -13.49
C PRO A 392 14.82 -18.41 -13.83
N SER A 393 14.97 -18.05 -15.09
CA SER A 393 14.50 -16.75 -15.59
C SER A 393 12.98 -16.67 -15.46
N SER A 394 12.46 -15.42 -15.43
CA SER A 394 11.01 -15.22 -15.37
C SER A 394 10.28 -15.90 -16.53
N ASN A 395 10.89 -15.99 -17.72
CA ASN A 395 10.23 -16.55 -18.89
C ASN A 395 10.20 -18.08 -18.83
N GLU A 396 11.26 -18.72 -18.35
CA GLU A 396 11.31 -20.18 -18.19
C GLU A 396 10.27 -20.66 -17.18
N ILE A 397 10.21 -20.05 -15.99
CA ILE A 397 9.28 -20.49 -14.96
C ILE A 397 7.82 -20.21 -15.33
N ARG A 398 7.55 -19.06 -15.98
CA ARG A 398 6.22 -18.73 -16.48
C ARG A 398 5.81 -19.67 -17.60
N SER A 399 6.73 -20.01 -18.52
CA SER A 399 6.45 -20.99 -19.58
C SER A 399 6.14 -22.37 -19.00
N ALA A 400 6.88 -22.82 -17.98
CA ALA A 400 6.59 -24.09 -17.31
C ALA A 400 5.21 -24.13 -16.66
N ILE A 401 4.78 -23.05 -16.02
CA ILE A 401 3.44 -22.96 -15.42
C ILE A 401 2.34 -22.98 -16.51
N LEU A 402 2.54 -22.22 -17.59
CA LEU A 402 1.60 -22.15 -18.70
C LEU A 402 1.49 -23.49 -19.46
N ASN A 403 2.63 -24.13 -19.74
CA ASN A 403 2.70 -25.45 -20.38
C ASN A 403 2.06 -26.54 -19.51
N ALA A 404 2.07 -26.38 -18.18
CA ALA A 404 1.37 -27.26 -17.25
C ALA A 404 -0.15 -27.00 -17.18
N GLY A 405 -0.68 -26.06 -17.96
CA GLY A 405 -2.11 -25.75 -18.07
C GLY A 405 -2.64 -24.76 -17.02
N TYR A 406 -1.76 -24.03 -16.33
CA TYR A 406 -2.12 -23.06 -15.29
C TYR A 406 -1.87 -21.63 -15.76
N GLU A 407 -2.53 -20.67 -15.11
CA GLU A 407 -2.39 -19.25 -15.40
C GLU A 407 -1.27 -18.64 -14.56
N VAL A 408 -0.58 -17.62 -15.10
CA VAL A 408 0.47 -16.92 -14.35
C VAL A 408 0.56 -15.44 -14.69
N SER A 409 0.59 -14.61 -13.65
CA SER A 409 0.88 -13.18 -13.74
C SER A 409 2.08 -12.81 -12.86
N PHE A 410 2.61 -11.61 -13.09
CA PHE A 410 3.40 -10.94 -12.06
C PHE A 410 2.46 -10.33 -11.01
N SER A 411 3.05 -9.81 -9.95
CA SER A 411 2.42 -8.87 -9.02
C SER A 411 3.18 -7.55 -9.04
N HIS A 412 2.47 -6.43 -8.95
CA HIS A 412 3.04 -5.09 -8.78
C HIS A 412 3.89 -4.98 -7.50
N ALA A 413 3.64 -5.85 -6.51
CA ALA A 413 4.32 -5.82 -5.22
C ALA A 413 5.74 -6.43 -5.23
N SER A 414 6.13 -7.16 -6.28
CA SER A 414 7.47 -7.76 -6.41
C SER A 414 7.82 -8.12 -7.86
N SER A 415 9.03 -7.78 -8.31
CA SER A 415 9.49 -8.05 -9.68
C SER A 415 9.75 -9.53 -9.99
N THR A 416 10.04 -10.34 -8.96
CA THR A 416 10.33 -11.78 -9.09
C THR A 416 9.15 -12.65 -8.65
N SER A 417 7.95 -12.06 -8.62
CA SER A 417 6.70 -12.71 -8.25
C SER A 417 6.18 -13.67 -9.32
N ILE A 418 5.55 -14.74 -8.82
CA ILE A 418 4.77 -15.71 -9.57
C ILE A 418 3.42 -15.80 -8.88
N LYS A 419 2.42 -15.15 -9.48
CA LYS A 419 1.04 -15.23 -9.05
C LYS A 419 0.32 -16.18 -9.98
N THR A 420 -0.25 -17.26 -9.45
CA THR A 420 -0.75 -18.38 -10.26
C THR A 420 -1.88 -19.10 -9.55
N ASN A 421 -2.77 -19.71 -10.33
CA ASN A 421 -3.79 -20.64 -9.85
C ASN A 421 -3.25 -22.09 -9.72
N ALA A 422 -1.97 -22.32 -10.06
CA ALA A 422 -1.32 -23.61 -9.85
C ALA A 422 -1.24 -23.95 -8.35
N PRO A 423 -1.67 -25.16 -7.95
CA PRO A 423 -1.58 -25.57 -6.56
C PRO A 423 -0.10 -25.75 -6.15
N PRO A 424 0.22 -25.62 -4.85
CA PRO A 424 1.63 -25.64 -4.41
C PRO A 424 2.41 -26.89 -4.82
N ASN A 425 1.78 -28.06 -4.92
CA ASN A 425 2.43 -29.30 -5.39
C ASN A 425 2.96 -29.16 -6.83
N VAL A 426 2.22 -28.51 -7.73
CA VAL A 426 2.63 -28.27 -9.12
C VAL A 426 3.82 -27.33 -9.18
N ILE A 427 3.82 -26.26 -8.37
CA ILE A 427 4.97 -25.34 -8.30
C ILE A 427 6.23 -26.09 -7.87
N TRP A 428 6.11 -26.99 -6.89
CA TRP A 428 7.23 -27.81 -6.45
C TRP A 428 7.63 -28.91 -7.44
N ASP A 429 6.71 -29.41 -8.28
CA ASP A 429 7.04 -30.29 -9.41
C ASP A 429 7.90 -29.56 -10.45
N ILE A 430 7.51 -28.33 -10.80
CA ILE A 430 8.30 -27.47 -11.70
C ILE A 430 9.70 -27.24 -11.13
N MET A 431 9.79 -26.90 -9.85
CA MET A 431 11.09 -26.69 -9.20
C MET A 431 11.92 -27.98 -9.12
N ARG A 432 11.32 -29.15 -8.89
CA ARG A 432 12.00 -30.46 -8.95
C ARG A 432 12.58 -30.72 -10.34
N ALA A 433 11.79 -30.49 -11.39
CA ALA A 433 12.24 -30.64 -12.77
C ALA A 433 13.38 -29.67 -13.09
N TRP A 434 13.30 -28.42 -12.61
CA TRP A 434 14.37 -27.44 -12.77
C TRP A 434 15.70 -27.91 -12.14
N VAL A 435 15.66 -28.47 -10.93
CA VAL A 435 16.85 -29.02 -10.26
C VAL A 435 17.48 -30.17 -11.05
N LYS A 436 16.67 -31.02 -11.70
CA LYS A 436 17.17 -32.12 -12.53
C LYS A 436 17.93 -31.61 -13.77
N LEU A 437 17.47 -30.50 -14.37
CA LEU A 437 18.14 -29.86 -15.51
C LEU A 437 19.35 -29.03 -15.09
N HIS A 438 19.27 -28.37 -13.92
CA HIS A 438 20.27 -27.45 -13.41
C HIS A 438 20.71 -27.83 -11.99
N PRO A 439 21.46 -28.93 -11.83
CA PRO A 439 21.85 -29.42 -10.51
C PRO A 439 22.71 -28.38 -9.78
N GLY A 440 22.35 -28.08 -8.53
CA GLY A 440 23.09 -27.16 -7.67
C GLY A 440 24.46 -27.71 -7.27
N LYS A 441 25.38 -26.81 -6.88
CA LYS A 441 26.72 -27.19 -6.41
C LYS A 441 26.73 -27.88 -5.04
N LYS A 442 25.65 -27.73 -4.26
CA LYS A 442 25.52 -28.30 -2.91
C LYS A 442 24.66 -29.54 -2.95
N THR A 443 25.06 -30.57 -2.22
CA THR A 443 24.23 -31.76 -2.01
C THR A 443 22.98 -31.37 -1.22
N LEU A 444 21.80 -31.76 -1.71
CA LEU A 444 20.49 -31.46 -1.12
C LEU A 444 20.23 -32.37 0.10
N GLN A 445 21.11 -32.28 1.08
CA GLN A 445 21.09 -33.11 2.30
C GLN A 445 20.39 -32.43 3.47
N LEU A 446 20.13 -31.12 3.37
CA LEU A 446 19.45 -30.34 4.39
C LEU A 446 17.94 -30.30 4.14
N GLU A 447 17.16 -30.35 5.22
CA GLU A 447 15.74 -30.07 5.17
C GLU A 447 15.49 -28.56 4.94
N PRO A 448 14.42 -28.17 4.21
CA PRO A 448 13.38 -29.01 3.62
C PRO A 448 13.74 -29.58 2.24
N SER A 449 14.88 -29.20 1.65
CA SER A 449 15.25 -29.53 0.27
C SER A 449 15.31 -31.04 0.00
N LYS A 450 15.85 -31.81 0.95
CA LYS A 450 15.95 -33.27 0.87
C LYS A 450 14.57 -33.92 0.70
N THR A 451 13.61 -33.60 1.57
CA THR A 451 12.26 -34.15 1.49
C THR A 451 11.56 -33.75 0.19
N ILE A 452 11.71 -32.49 -0.24
CA ILE A 452 11.08 -32.00 -1.48
C ILE A 452 11.57 -32.78 -2.69
N MET A 453 12.87 -33.08 -2.77
CA MET A 453 13.49 -33.78 -3.88
C MET A 453 13.29 -35.30 -3.85
N SER A 454 13.01 -35.87 -2.68
CA SER A 454 12.71 -37.30 -2.54
C SER A 454 11.36 -37.70 -3.15
N LYS A 455 10.49 -36.72 -3.45
CA LYS A 455 9.15 -36.96 -3.98
C LYS A 455 9.17 -37.01 -5.50
N GLU A 456 8.39 -37.95 -6.04
CA GLU A 456 8.14 -38.04 -7.47
C GLU A 456 7.25 -36.89 -7.95
N SER A 457 7.43 -36.50 -9.22
CA SER A 457 6.65 -35.43 -9.81
C SER A 457 5.31 -35.94 -10.30
N SER A 458 4.23 -35.21 -10.01
CA SER A 458 2.87 -35.59 -10.42
C SER A 458 2.53 -35.18 -11.85
N ILE A 459 3.34 -34.31 -12.45
CA ILE A 459 3.18 -33.80 -13.80
C ILE A 459 4.49 -33.92 -14.60
N GLU A 460 4.35 -33.95 -15.92
CA GLU A 460 5.45 -33.71 -16.84
C GLU A 460 5.64 -32.19 -16.99
N VAL A 461 6.88 -31.71 -16.84
CA VAL A 461 7.21 -30.27 -16.86
C VAL A 461 7.98 -29.94 -18.13
N SER A 462 7.48 -28.97 -18.89
CA SER A 462 8.15 -28.44 -20.07
C SER A 462 8.53 -26.97 -19.87
N PHE A 463 9.82 -26.64 -20.03
CA PHE A 463 10.33 -25.26 -19.97
C PHE A 463 10.39 -24.58 -21.35
N GLU A 464 9.84 -25.21 -22.40
CA GLU A 464 9.82 -24.63 -23.74
C GLU A 464 9.09 -23.28 -23.76
N PRO A 465 9.59 -22.26 -24.48
CA PRO A 465 9.02 -20.92 -24.47
C PRO A 465 7.53 -20.90 -24.82
N HIS A 466 6.69 -20.42 -23.90
CA HIS A 466 5.26 -20.27 -24.12
C HIS A 466 4.95 -18.87 -24.67
N PRO A 467 4.08 -18.70 -25.70
CA PRO A 467 3.76 -17.41 -26.31
C PRO A 467 3.26 -16.35 -25.30
N ASN A 468 2.49 -16.79 -24.30
CA ASN A 468 1.93 -15.91 -23.25
C ASN A 468 2.85 -15.71 -22.04
N ALA A 469 4.11 -16.18 -22.09
CA ALA A 469 5.04 -16.01 -20.99
C ALA A 469 5.45 -14.53 -20.80
N GLU A 470 5.48 -13.74 -21.87
CA GLU A 470 5.86 -12.33 -21.81
C GLU A 470 4.62 -11.42 -21.78
N PRO A 471 4.39 -10.63 -20.72
CA PRO A 471 3.25 -9.73 -20.65
C PRO A 471 3.44 -8.47 -21.54
N LEU A 472 2.32 -7.89 -21.98
CA LEU A 472 2.29 -6.72 -22.86
C LEU A 472 3.02 -5.50 -22.26
N SER A 473 2.91 -5.28 -20.96
CA SER A 473 3.60 -4.19 -20.25
C SER A 473 5.11 -4.26 -20.39
N ARG A 474 5.67 -5.47 -20.50
CA ARG A 474 7.10 -5.69 -20.71
C ARG A 474 7.49 -5.54 -22.18
N LEU A 475 6.68 -6.08 -23.10
CA LEU A 475 6.87 -5.88 -24.55
C LEU A 475 6.84 -4.40 -24.94
N ASN A 476 5.99 -3.61 -24.27
CA ASN A 476 5.87 -2.16 -24.47
C ASN A 476 6.91 -1.33 -23.67
N ASN A 477 7.88 -1.97 -23.01
CA ASN A 477 8.93 -1.30 -22.22
C ASN A 477 8.39 -0.32 -21.16
N LEU A 478 7.26 -0.63 -20.53
CA LEU A 478 6.68 0.22 -19.49
C LEU A 478 7.52 0.20 -18.20
N LEU A 479 7.47 1.29 -17.42
CA LEU A 479 8.15 1.39 -16.13
C LEU A 479 7.40 0.59 -15.05
N ARG A 480 7.60 -0.72 -15.03
CA ARG A 480 6.90 -1.67 -14.14
C ARG A 480 7.33 -1.57 -12.68
N TYR A 481 8.64 -1.47 -12.45
CA TYR A 481 9.24 -1.42 -11.12
C TYR A 481 10.29 -0.30 -11.08
N GLN A 482 10.06 0.73 -10.28
CA GLN A 482 11.00 1.84 -10.15
C GLN A 482 12.15 1.46 -9.22
N ILE A 483 13.38 1.74 -9.63
CA ILE A 483 14.54 1.68 -8.75
C ILE A 483 14.58 2.96 -7.91
N ASN A 484 14.78 2.82 -6.60
CA ASN A 484 14.87 3.95 -5.69
C ASN A 484 15.91 4.97 -6.19
N PRO A 485 15.53 6.22 -6.47
CA PRO A 485 16.43 7.20 -7.07
C PRO A 485 17.52 7.71 -6.11
N SER A 486 17.38 7.49 -4.79
CA SER A 486 18.38 7.92 -3.79
C SER A 486 18.58 6.91 -2.66
N ARG A 487 19.75 6.97 -2.01
CA ARG A 487 20.16 6.05 -0.92
C ARG A 487 19.26 6.11 0.33
N ASN A 488 18.55 7.22 0.55
CA ASN A 488 17.64 7.44 1.68
C ASN A 488 16.18 7.62 1.22
N TRP A 489 15.80 7.00 0.10
CA TRP A 489 14.42 7.01 -0.40
C TRP A 489 13.51 6.29 0.59
N GLY A 490 12.63 7.03 1.27
CA GLY A 490 11.86 6.49 2.38
C GLY A 490 10.94 7.50 3.07
N PRO A 491 10.19 7.06 4.10
CA PRO A 491 9.36 7.95 4.89
C PRO A 491 10.25 8.90 5.69
N GLN A 492 9.97 10.20 5.60
CA GLN A 492 10.62 11.20 6.44
C GLN A 492 9.99 11.23 7.84
N CYS A 493 10.77 11.62 8.85
CA CYS A 493 10.29 11.73 10.22
C CYS A 493 9.18 12.79 10.33
N LYS A 494 8.17 12.52 11.17
CA LYS A 494 7.21 13.54 11.59
C LYS A 494 7.96 14.72 12.22
N ALA A 495 7.59 15.95 11.84
CA ALA A 495 8.16 17.16 12.45
C ALA A 495 7.84 17.20 13.96
N THR A 496 8.85 17.51 14.78
CA THR A 496 8.67 17.79 16.21
C THR A 496 8.60 19.30 16.42
N THR A 497 7.41 19.83 16.62
CA THR A 497 7.16 21.23 16.96
C THR A 497 7.20 21.40 18.49
N ASN A 498 8.39 21.58 19.07
CA ASN A 498 8.50 22.09 20.45
C ASN A 498 8.77 23.60 20.39
N LEU A 499 7.90 24.39 21.01
CA LEU A 499 7.96 25.85 21.14
C LEU A 499 8.38 26.28 22.55
N ILE A 500 9.47 25.71 23.06
CA ILE A 500 10.22 26.31 24.17
C ILE A 500 11.69 26.22 23.77
N GLU A 501 12.22 27.35 23.31
CA GLU A 501 13.66 27.59 23.30
C GLU A 501 14.11 27.68 24.75
N ASP A 502 14.41 26.54 25.37
CA ASP A 502 15.44 26.54 26.40
C ASP A 502 16.76 26.65 25.64
N GLU A 503 17.25 27.87 25.50
CA GLU A 503 18.66 28.14 25.28
C GLU A 503 19.46 27.54 26.43
N GLU A 504 19.74 26.23 26.35
CA GLU A 504 20.96 25.57 26.82
C GLU A 504 20.83 24.03 26.70
N GLU A 505 21.86 23.42 26.14
CA GLU A 505 22.05 21.97 25.94
C GLU A 505 21.03 21.20 25.09
N LYS A 506 21.31 21.08 23.77
CA LYS A 506 21.51 19.77 23.08
C LYS A 506 21.77 19.96 21.58
N PRO A 507 23.00 19.63 21.12
CA PRO A 507 23.10 18.55 20.14
C PRO A 507 24.35 17.66 20.36
N LYS A 508 24.45 16.91 21.47
CA LYS A 508 25.47 15.84 21.61
C LYS A 508 24.98 14.49 22.16
N LYS A 509 23.73 14.36 22.64
CA LYS A 509 23.28 13.12 23.31
C LYS A 509 22.65 12.03 22.40
N ARG A 510 22.43 12.26 21.09
CA ARG A 510 21.88 11.21 20.18
C ARG A 510 22.91 10.38 19.41
N LYS A 511 24.19 10.79 19.32
CA LYS A 511 25.26 9.96 18.73
C LYS A 511 25.94 9.00 19.74
N CYS A 512 25.73 9.17 21.05
CA CYS A 512 26.40 8.33 22.07
C CYS A 512 25.58 7.11 22.54
N LYS A 513 24.24 7.11 22.40
CA LYS A 513 23.41 5.95 22.81
C LYS A 513 23.49 4.76 21.85
N ARG A 514 23.77 4.99 20.55
CA ARG A 514 23.89 3.91 19.54
C ARG A 514 25.25 3.19 19.63
N LYS A 515 26.33 3.90 19.98
CA LYS A 515 27.66 3.31 20.27
C LYS A 515 27.75 2.62 21.63
N LYS A 516 27.04 3.09 22.66
CA LYS A 516 27.02 2.42 23.97
C LYS A 516 26.19 1.12 23.96
N ARG A 517 25.07 1.06 23.21
CA ARG A 517 24.31 -0.18 23.04
C ARG A 517 25.04 -1.24 22.23
N SER A 518 25.79 -0.87 21.19
CA SER A 518 26.61 -1.84 20.44
C SER A 518 27.77 -2.37 21.28
N LYS A 519 28.48 -1.50 22.01
CA LYS A 519 29.58 -1.92 22.88
C LYS A 519 29.13 -2.78 24.08
N ALA A 520 27.95 -2.53 24.64
CA ALA A 520 27.42 -3.36 25.72
C ALA A 520 27.06 -4.78 25.21
N ALA A 521 26.42 -4.88 24.05
CA ALA A 521 26.09 -6.17 23.42
C ALA A 521 27.34 -6.96 22.98
N ASP A 522 28.41 -6.27 22.56
CA ASP A 522 29.68 -6.91 22.18
C ASP A 522 30.48 -7.41 23.41
N ILE A 523 30.33 -6.76 24.57
CA ILE A 523 30.97 -7.19 25.84
C ILE A 523 30.21 -8.36 26.46
N GLU A 524 28.89 -8.36 26.39
CA GLU A 524 28.02 -9.43 26.90
C GLU A 524 28.20 -10.72 26.08
N ASN A 525 28.33 -10.61 24.75
CA ASN A 525 28.67 -11.75 23.87
C ASN A 525 30.12 -12.25 24.02
N LYS A 526 31.05 -11.43 24.53
CA LYS A 526 32.42 -11.87 24.83
C LYS A 526 32.49 -12.64 26.15
N LYS A 527 31.76 -12.19 27.18
CA LYS A 527 31.69 -12.90 28.47
C LYS A 527 31.02 -14.27 28.35
N LEU A 528 29.94 -14.38 27.58
CA LEU A 528 29.27 -15.67 27.34
C LEU A 528 30.17 -16.68 26.59
N LYS A 529 31.08 -16.22 25.73
CA LYS A 529 32.05 -17.08 25.03
C LYS A 529 33.29 -17.44 25.87
N GLU A 530 33.61 -16.67 26.90
CA GLU A 530 34.69 -16.99 27.85
C GLU A 530 34.21 -17.94 28.96
N GLU A 531 32.91 -17.92 29.31
CA GLU A 531 32.31 -18.86 30.27
C GLU A 531 32.04 -20.25 29.67
N GLU A 532 31.73 -20.37 28.38
CA GLU A 532 31.56 -21.68 27.71
C GLU A 532 32.88 -22.45 27.50
N ASN A 533 34.04 -21.78 27.57
CA ASN A 533 35.36 -22.39 27.37
C ASN A 533 36.06 -22.83 28.67
N ASN A 534 35.42 -22.66 29.84
CA ASN A 534 35.98 -22.98 31.16
C ASN A 534 35.11 -23.98 31.94
N ILE A 535 34.64 -25.04 31.26
CA ILE A 535 34.10 -26.22 31.94
C ILE A 535 35.25 -27.23 32.08
N PRO A 536 35.71 -27.58 33.30
CA PRO A 536 36.67 -28.66 33.48
C PRO A 536 36.00 -29.99 33.13
N THR A 537 36.74 -30.85 32.44
CA THR A 537 36.39 -32.25 32.09
C THR A 537 35.88 -33.08 33.25
#